data_AF-A0A7G9ZCD9-F1
#
_entry.id   AF-A0A7G9ZCD9-F1
#
_cell.length_a   1.000
_cell.length_b   1.000
_cell.length_c   1.000
_cell.angle_alpha   90.00
_cell.angle_beta   90.00
_cell.angle_gamma   90.00
#
_symmetry.space_group_name_H-M   'P 1'
#
loop_
_entity.id
_entity.type
_entity.pdbx_description
1 polymer ?
#
loop_
_entity_poly.entity_id
_entity_poly.type
_entity_poly.pdbx_seq_one_letter_code
_entity_poly.pdbx_strand_id
1 'polypeptide(L)'
;MWYFYILIGLLVFFAFTVRVITGFGSAMILTPVLSLFLGPKHAVIITILMESAMAVVFIVKEKLNFEIWHIFVGGIAGIIVIDIITLASFSISGYVTVDLLLLLIYSIPFLLIAYVVGKYILTFTHPEKLKRIILFTTLFAGVIAIWNFLPWW
;
A
#
# COMPACT_ATOMS: atom_id res chain seq x y z
N MET A 1 -13.80 16.52 13.35
CA MET A 1 -13.36 16.26 11.96
C MET A 1 -11.85 16.27 11.78
N TRP A 2 -11.11 17.30 12.21
CA TRP A 2 -9.63 17.35 12.07
C TRP A 2 -8.87 16.14 12.66
N TYR A 3 -9.27 15.66 13.85
CA TYR A 3 -8.65 14.48 14.47
C TYR A 3 -8.76 13.19 13.64
N PHE A 4 -9.81 13.06 12.83
CA PHE A 4 -10.03 11.90 11.98
C PHE A 4 -9.01 11.86 10.83
N TYR A 5 -8.77 13.00 10.18
CA TYR A 5 -7.76 13.12 9.12
C TYR A 5 -6.35 12.92 9.64
N ILE A 6 -6.05 13.39 10.86
CA ILE A 6 -4.75 13.16 11.50
C ILE A 6 -4.56 11.68 11.82
N LEU A 7 -5.59 11.01 12.37
CA LEU A 7 -5.55 9.58 12.66
C LEU A 7 -5.29 8.77 11.39
N ILE A 8 -6.04 9.05 10.31
CA ILE A 8 -5.83 8.36 9.03
C ILE A 8 -4.46 8.69 8.47
N GLY A 9 -4.02 9.95 8.53
CA GLY A 9 -2.68 10.34 8.10
C GLY A 9 -1.57 9.56 8.83
N LEU A 10 -1.70 9.35 10.14
CA LEU A 10 -0.77 8.53 10.91
C LEU A 10 -0.83 7.05 10.50
N LEU A 11 -2.01 6.50 10.29
CA LEU A 11 -2.17 5.12 9.81
C LEU A 11 -1.52 4.93 8.45
N VAL A 12 -1.74 5.87 7.53
CA VAL A 12 -1.09 5.91 6.21
C VAL A 12 0.41 5.99 6.37
N PHE A 13 0.91 6.87 7.23
CA PHE A 13 2.34 7.01 7.48
C PHE A 13 2.97 5.67 7.89
N PHE A 14 2.44 5.01 8.93
CA PHE A 14 2.99 3.74 9.39
C PHE A 14 2.86 2.62 8.35
N ALA A 15 1.69 2.47 7.73
CA ALA A 15 1.45 1.43 6.74
C ALA A 15 2.37 1.59 5.52
N PHE A 16 2.54 2.82 5.02
CA PHE A 16 3.39 3.08 3.86
C PHE A 16 4.88 3.10 4.20
N THR A 17 5.29 3.40 5.45
CA THR A 17 6.69 3.19 5.87
C THR A 17 7.04 1.71 5.84
N VAL A 18 6.15 0.83 6.32
CA VAL A 18 6.32 -0.62 6.19
C VAL A 18 6.44 -1.01 4.71
N ARG A 19 5.57 -0.46 3.85
CA ARG A 19 5.63 -0.71 2.39
C ARG A 19 6.96 -0.29 1.78
N VAL A 20 7.51 0.84 2.17
CA VAL A 20 8.78 1.33 1.62
C VAL A 20 9.94 0.44 2.04
N ILE A 21 9.95 -0.02 3.29
CA ILE A 21 11.00 -0.88 3.82
C ILE A 21 10.91 -2.30 3.24
N THR A 22 9.71 -2.86 3.16
CA THR A 22 9.49 -4.28 2.85
C THR A 22 9.10 -4.55 1.40
N GLY A 23 8.59 -3.55 0.70
CA GLY A 23 8.02 -3.68 -0.65
C GLY A 23 6.57 -4.21 -0.68
N PHE A 24 5.97 -4.57 0.45
CA PHE A 24 4.59 -5.07 0.53
C PHE A 24 3.92 -4.70 1.88
N GLY A 25 2.70 -5.19 2.15
CA GLY A 25 2.11 -5.17 3.49
C GLY A 25 1.34 -3.92 3.90
N SER A 26 1.49 -2.78 3.23
CA SER A 26 0.65 -1.58 3.46
C SER A 26 -0.83 -1.90 3.35
N ALA A 27 -1.27 -2.54 2.27
CA ALA A 27 -2.67 -2.93 2.10
C ALA A 27 -3.18 -3.89 3.19
N MET A 28 -2.34 -4.81 3.69
CA MET A 28 -2.71 -5.76 4.75
C MET A 28 -2.93 -5.06 6.09
N ILE A 29 -2.23 -3.95 6.34
CA ILE A 29 -2.38 -3.14 7.56
C ILE A 29 -3.54 -2.14 7.37
N LEU A 30 -3.52 -1.41 6.26
CA LEU A 30 -4.37 -0.25 6.05
C LEU A 30 -5.82 -0.64 5.79
N THR A 31 -6.08 -1.65 4.95
CA THR A 31 -7.45 -2.05 4.57
C THR A 31 -8.30 -2.49 5.76
N PRO A 32 -7.88 -3.45 6.63
CA PRO A 32 -8.71 -3.87 7.75
C PRO A 32 -8.87 -2.77 8.80
N VAL A 33 -7.87 -1.90 8.98
CA VAL A 33 -8.01 -0.80 9.95
C VAL A 33 -8.96 0.27 9.41
N LEU A 34 -8.85 0.64 8.14
CA LEU A 34 -9.76 1.62 7.52
C LEU A 34 -11.19 1.07 7.38
N SER A 35 -11.37 -0.25 7.22
CA SER A 35 -12.71 -0.84 7.11
C SER A 35 -13.53 -0.70 8.39
N LEU A 36 -12.87 -0.60 9.55
CA LEU A 36 -13.52 -0.31 10.84
C LEU A 36 -14.14 1.09 10.88
N PHE A 37 -13.61 2.05 10.11
CA PHE A 37 -14.05 3.44 10.13
C PHE A 37 -14.92 3.83 8.92
N LEU A 38 -14.56 3.35 7.72
CA LEU A 38 -15.16 3.76 6.45
C LEU A 38 -16.08 2.68 5.85
N GLY A 39 -16.10 1.50 6.47
CA GLY A 39 -16.70 0.30 5.90
C GLY A 39 -15.79 -0.38 4.84
N PRO A 40 -15.98 -1.67 4.57
CA PRO A 40 -15.08 -2.44 3.70
C PRO A 40 -14.96 -1.89 2.28
N LYS A 41 -16.06 -1.43 1.70
CA LYS A 41 -16.09 -0.93 0.31
C LYS A 41 -15.18 0.30 0.13
N HIS A 42 -15.36 1.32 0.97
CA HIS A 42 -14.58 2.56 0.89
C HIS A 42 -13.12 2.35 1.30
N ALA A 43 -12.87 1.47 2.28
CA ALA A 43 -11.51 1.13 2.73
C ALA A 43 -10.67 0.49 1.61
N VAL A 44 -11.27 -0.39 0.80
CA VAL A 44 -10.60 -0.98 -0.37
C VAL A 44 -10.27 0.10 -1.40
N ILE A 45 -11.23 0.95 -1.75
CA ILE A 45 -11.05 2.01 -2.76
C ILE A 45 -9.91 2.95 -2.36
N ILE A 46 -9.92 3.45 -1.13
CA ILE A 46 -8.90 4.40 -0.67
C ILE A 46 -7.51 3.73 -0.58
N THR A 47 -7.46 2.47 -0.16
CA THR A 47 -6.19 1.73 -0.10
C THR A 47 -5.59 1.59 -1.50
N ILE A 48 -6.40 1.22 -2.49
CA ILE A 48 -5.96 1.14 -3.90
C ILE A 48 -5.45 2.49 -4.39
N LEU A 49 -6.19 3.58 -4.15
CA LEU A 49 -5.75 4.93 -4.56
C LEU A 49 -4.40 5.31 -3.96
N MET A 50 -4.16 4.98 -2.69
CA MET A 50 -2.89 5.28 -2.03
C MET A 50 -1.75 4.37 -2.52
N GLU A 51 -2.02 3.09 -2.77
CA GLU A 51 -1.05 2.15 -3.37
C GLU A 51 -0.62 2.62 -4.77
N SER A 52 -1.58 3.01 -5.60
CA SER A 52 -1.30 3.59 -6.91
C SER A 52 -0.47 4.87 -6.80
N ALA A 53 -0.79 5.75 -5.84
CA ALA A 53 -0.01 6.97 -5.59
C ALA A 53 1.44 6.66 -5.19
N MET A 54 1.65 5.68 -4.30
CA MET A 54 2.99 5.24 -3.90
C MET A 54 3.75 4.59 -5.07
N ALA A 55 3.07 3.79 -5.90
CA ALA A 55 3.68 3.21 -7.10
C ALA A 55 4.21 4.28 -8.06
N VAL A 56 3.45 5.38 -8.24
CA VAL A 56 3.91 6.55 -9.01
C VAL A 56 5.14 7.18 -8.37
N VAL A 57 5.17 7.34 -7.04
CA VAL A 57 6.35 7.86 -6.32
C VAL A 57 7.59 7.00 -6.59
N PHE A 58 7.47 5.67 -6.51
CA PHE A 58 8.56 4.77 -6.85
C PHE A 58 9.03 4.90 -8.30
N ILE A 59 8.11 4.93 -9.27
CA ILE A 59 8.49 5.09 -10.69
C ILE A 59 9.26 6.40 -10.90
N VAL A 60 8.79 7.50 -10.32
CA VAL A 60 9.38 8.84 -10.50
C VAL A 60 10.72 8.97 -9.78
N LYS A 61 10.85 8.42 -8.56
CA LYS A 61 12.02 8.62 -7.70
C LYS A 61 13.11 7.57 -7.89
N GLU A 62 12.78 6.34 -8.28
CA GLU A 62 13.73 5.23 -8.32
C GLU A 62 14.38 4.99 -9.70
N LYS A 63 14.19 5.89 -10.70
CA LYS A 63 14.80 5.84 -12.06
C LYS A 63 15.24 4.43 -12.46
N LEU A 64 14.26 3.61 -12.82
CA LEU A 64 14.45 2.16 -12.93
C LEU A 64 15.63 1.77 -13.81
N ASN A 65 16.62 1.13 -13.19
CA ASN A 65 17.76 0.57 -13.90
C ASN A 65 17.27 -0.66 -14.71
N PHE A 66 17.49 -0.63 -16.03
CA PHE A 66 16.82 -1.50 -17.01
C PHE A 66 17.14 -3.00 -16.89
N GLU A 67 18.13 -3.42 -16.10
CA GLU A 67 18.51 -4.84 -15.97
C GLU A 67 17.46 -5.69 -15.24
N ILE A 68 16.65 -5.11 -14.35
CA ILE A 68 15.60 -5.83 -13.58
C ILE A 68 14.19 -5.47 -14.11
N TRP A 69 14.13 -4.86 -15.30
CA TRP A 69 12.92 -4.28 -15.91
C TRP A 69 11.76 -5.28 -16.00
N HIS A 70 12.02 -6.53 -16.37
CA HIS A 70 10.96 -7.53 -16.55
C HIS A 70 10.20 -7.87 -15.26
N ILE A 71 10.92 -8.00 -14.13
CA ILE A 71 10.31 -8.31 -12.83
C ILE A 71 9.58 -7.09 -12.28
N PHE A 72 10.16 -5.90 -12.48
CA PHE A 72 9.59 -4.65 -11.98
C PHE A 72 8.37 -4.20 -12.80
N VAL A 73 8.43 -4.34 -14.13
CA VAL A 73 7.29 -4.08 -15.02
C VAL A 73 6.19 -5.08 -14.78
N GLY A 74 6.47 -6.38 -14.64
CA GLY A 74 5.43 -7.36 -14.33
C GLY A 74 4.70 -7.06 -13.02
N GLY A 75 5.45 -6.74 -11.95
CA GLY A 75 4.88 -6.42 -10.65
C GLY A 75 4.13 -5.09 -10.61
N ILE A 76 4.77 -4.00 -11.05
CA ILE A 76 4.16 -2.66 -10.98
C ILE A 76 3.13 -2.45 -12.08
N ALA A 77 3.37 -2.87 -13.32
CA ALA A 77 2.35 -2.74 -14.36
C ALA A 77 1.15 -3.65 -14.06
N GLY A 78 1.36 -4.84 -13.48
CA GLY A 78 0.27 -5.69 -13.01
C GLY A 78 -0.59 -4.98 -11.96
N ILE A 79 0.04 -4.39 -10.94
CA ILE A 79 -0.65 -3.60 -9.92
C ILE A 79 -1.39 -2.41 -10.54
N ILE A 80 -0.72 -1.62 -11.40
CA ILE A 80 -1.34 -0.46 -12.05
C ILE A 80 -2.54 -0.87 -12.91
N VAL A 81 -2.43 -1.94 -13.69
CA VAL A 81 -3.52 -2.41 -14.55
C VAL A 81 -4.71 -2.88 -13.71
N ILE A 82 -4.46 -3.67 -12.67
CA ILE A 82 -5.51 -4.14 -11.74
C ILE A 82 -6.15 -2.94 -11.03
N ASP A 83 -5.34 -2.01 -10.54
CA ASP A 83 -5.81 -0.80 -9.85
C ASP A 83 -6.66 0.07 -10.78
N ILE A 84 -6.24 0.28 -12.03
CA ILE A 84 -7.02 1.04 -13.03
C ILE A 84 -8.35 0.38 -13.30
N ILE A 85 -8.38 -0.93 -13.56
CA ILE A 85 -9.62 -1.67 -13.84
C ILE A 85 -10.56 -1.60 -12.63
N THR A 86 -10.00 -1.77 -11.43
CA THR A 86 -10.76 -1.77 -10.19
C THR A 86 -11.31 -0.38 -9.87
N LEU A 87 -10.50 0.67 -10.02
CA LEU A 87 -10.92 2.06 -9.85
C LEU A 87 -11.94 2.50 -10.89
N ALA A 88 -11.79 2.09 -12.15
CA ALA A 88 -12.78 2.36 -13.19
C ALA A 88 -14.12 1.70 -12.83
N SER A 89 -14.08 0.44 -12.38
CA SER A 89 -15.27 -0.30 -11.95
C SER A 89 -15.98 0.38 -10.76
N PHE A 90 -15.23 0.82 -9.76
CA PHE A 90 -15.77 1.57 -8.62
C PHE A 90 -16.27 2.96 -8.99
N SER A 91 -15.63 3.63 -9.93
CA SER A 91 -16.04 4.95 -10.43
C SER A 91 -17.36 4.86 -11.20
N ILE A 92 -17.50 3.89 -12.11
CA ILE A 92 -18.75 3.64 -12.86
C ILE A 92 -19.90 3.31 -11.91
N SER A 93 -19.59 2.58 -10.84
CA SER A 93 -20.57 2.21 -9.81
C SER A 93 -20.93 3.36 -8.85
N GLY A 94 -20.32 4.53 -8.99
CA GLY A 94 -20.58 5.70 -8.14
C GLY A 94 -20.00 5.62 -6.71
N TYR A 95 -19.08 4.68 -6.46
CA TYR A 95 -18.47 4.52 -5.13
C TYR A 95 -17.27 5.44 -4.88
N VAL A 96 -16.74 6.09 -5.92
CA VAL A 96 -15.70 7.12 -5.77
C VAL A 96 -16.37 8.44 -5.43
N THR A 97 -16.35 8.78 -4.13
CA THR A 97 -16.97 10.00 -3.61
C THR A 97 -15.95 11.13 -3.43
N VAL A 98 -16.42 12.37 -3.35
CA VAL A 98 -15.58 13.55 -3.10
C VAL A 98 -14.84 13.42 -1.76
N ASP A 99 -15.49 12.86 -0.74
CA ASP A 99 -14.88 12.67 0.58
C ASP A 99 -13.66 11.74 0.53
N LEU A 100 -13.69 10.70 -0.29
CA LEU A 100 -12.55 9.80 -0.49
C LEU A 100 -11.39 10.49 -1.23
N LEU A 101 -11.70 11.32 -2.22
CA LEU A 101 -10.69 12.10 -2.93
C LEU A 101 -10.03 13.14 -2.02
N LEU A 102 -10.81 13.80 -1.17
CA LEU A 102 -10.28 14.72 -0.16
C LEU A 102 -9.39 13.96 0.84
N LEU A 103 -9.84 12.80 1.30
CA LEU A 103 -9.05 11.96 2.20
C LEU A 103 -7.71 11.54 1.56
N LEU A 104 -7.72 11.20 0.27
CA LEU A 104 -6.50 10.92 -0.49
C LEU A 104 -5.57 12.14 -0.49
N ILE A 105 -6.06 13.32 -0.86
CA ILE A 105 -5.28 14.56 -0.90
C ILE A 105 -4.65 14.86 0.46
N TYR A 106 -5.43 14.74 1.54
CA TYR A 106 -4.93 14.93 2.91
C TYR A 106 -3.86 13.90 3.31
N SER A 107 -3.89 12.70 2.73
CA SER A 107 -2.97 11.61 3.04
C SER A 107 -1.66 11.67 2.25
N ILE A 108 -1.62 12.41 1.13
CA ILE A 108 -0.41 12.61 0.31
C ILE A 108 0.80 13.08 1.13
N PRO A 109 0.73 14.14 1.96
CA PRO A 109 1.90 14.57 2.73
C PRO A 109 2.42 13.46 3.66
N PHE A 110 1.55 12.71 4.31
CA PHE A 110 1.93 11.57 5.15
C PHE A 110 2.58 10.46 4.35
N LEU A 111 2.06 10.17 3.15
CA LEU A 111 2.61 9.18 2.23
C LEU A 111 4.03 9.57 1.75
N LEU A 112 4.24 10.84 1.41
CA LEU A 112 5.57 11.35 1.03
C LEU A 112 6.56 11.30 2.20
N ILE A 113 6.13 11.68 3.40
CA ILE A 113 6.94 11.57 4.61
C ILE A 113 7.27 10.10 4.89
N ALA A 114 6.31 9.18 4.70
CA ALA A 114 6.52 7.75 4.87
C ALA A 114 7.58 7.20 3.90
N TYR A 115 7.59 7.67 2.65
CA TYR A 115 8.63 7.35 1.67
C TYR A 115 10.01 7.83 2.12
N VAL A 116 10.13 9.10 2.53
CA VAL A 116 11.41 9.67 2.98
C VAL A 116 11.93 8.94 4.21
N VAL A 117 11.08 8.72 5.22
CA VAL A 117 11.44 8.02 6.46
C VAL A 117 11.80 6.56 6.18
N GLY A 118 11.00 5.85 5.36
CA GLY A 118 11.28 4.47 5.00
C GLY A 118 12.62 4.31 4.28
N LYS A 119 12.93 5.21 3.33
CA LYS A 119 14.22 5.23 2.62
C LYS A 119 15.38 5.57 3.54
N TYR A 120 15.17 6.50 4.48
CA TYR A 120 16.17 6.81 5.50
C TYR A 120 16.47 5.57 6.36
N ILE A 121 15.46 4.86 6.85
CA ILE A 121 15.62 3.61 7.63
C ILE A 121 16.37 2.54 6.83
N LEU A 122 16.05 2.39 5.54
CA LEU A 122 16.75 1.45 4.65
C LEU A 122 18.25 1.73 4.55
N THR A 123 18.68 2.99 4.64
CA THR A 123 20.09 3.37 4.57
C THR A 123 20.91 2.81 5.75
N PHE A 124 20.28 2.61 6.91
CA PHE A 124 20.94 2.02 8.09
C PHE A 124 20.77 0.50 8.20
N THR A 125 19.98 -0.11 7.31
CA THR A 125 19.58 -1.52 7.44
C THR A 125 20.43 -2.40 6.52
N HIS A 126 20.98 -3.49 7.05
CA HIS A 126 21.77 -4.43 6.25
C HIS A 126 20.84 -5.22 5.29
N PRO A 127 21.11 -5.21 3.97
CA PRO A 127 20.21 -5.79 2.96
C PRO A 127 19.94 -7.29 3.16
N GLU A 128 20.93 -8.05 3.62
CA GLU A 128 20.80 -9.49 3.91
C GLU A 128 19.80 -9.78 5.04
N LYS A 129 19.83 -8.98 6.11
CA LYS A 129 18.90 -9.12 7.24
C LYS A 129 17.49 -8.71 6.82
N LEU A 130 17.37 -7.62 6.05
CA LEU A 130 16.09 -7.14 5.55
C LEU A 130 15.41 -8.18 4.64
N LYS A 131 16.16 -8.74 3.68
CA LYS A 131 15.64 -9.79 2.79
C LYS A 131 15.11 -10.98 3.57
N ARG A 132 15.83 -11.41 4.61
CA ARG A 132 15.39 -12.51 5.48
C ARG A 132 14.09 -12.18 6.22
N ILE A 133 13.98 -10.96 6.76
CA ILE A 133 12.76 -10.50 7.46
C ILE A 133 11.57 -10.45 6.49
N ILE A 134 11.75 -9.88 5.30
CA ILE A 134 10.73 -9.81 4.24
C ILE A 134 10.24 -11.22 3.89
N LEU A 135 11.17 -12.15 3.61
CA LEU A 135 10.80 -13.53 3.26
C LEU A 135 10.07 -14.24 4.40
N PHE A 136 10.51 -14.05 5.64
CA PHE A 136 9.86 -14.69 6.79
C PHE A 136 8.45 -14.16 7.00
N THR A 137 8.28 -12.84 6.87
CA THR A 137 6.98 -12.17 7.06
C THR A 137 6.02 -12.46 5.92
N THR A 138 6.46 -12.50 4.65
CA THR A 138 5.60 -12.92 3.53
C THR A 138 5.21 -14.39 3.62
N LEU A 139 6.16 -15.27 3.94
CA LEU A 139 5.89 -16.70 4.11
C LEU A 139 4.88 -16.93 5.23
N PHE A 140 5.09 -16.30 6.39
CA PHE A 140 4.20 -16.43 7.52
C PHE A 140 2.80 -15.88 7.22
N ALA A 141 2.70 -14.71 6.59
CA ALA A 141 1.43 -14.15 6.15
C ALA A 141 0.71 -15.06 5.13
N GLY A 142 1.45 -15.63 4.19
CA GLY A 142 0.92 -16.59 3.21
C GLY A 142 0.39 -17.86 3.86
N VAL A 143 1.13 -18.44 4.82
CA VAL A 143 0.68 -19.63 5.56
C VAL A 143 -0.58 -19.33 6.37
N ILE A 144 -0.65 -18.20 7.07
CA ILE A 144 -1.85 -17.78 7.81
C ILE A 144 -3.03 -17.59 6.87
N ALA A 145 -2.82 -16.94 5.72
CA ALA A 145 -3.88 -16.71 4.74
C ALA A 145 -4.45 -18.03 4.22
N ILE A 146 -3.58 -18.99 3.85
CA ILE A 146 -3.99 -20.33 3.42
C ILE A 146 -4.71 -21.06 4.54
N TRP A 147 -4.18 -21.01 5.77
CA TRP A 147 -4.78 -21.64 6.93
C TRP A 147 -6.20 -21.15 7.20
N ASN A 148 -6.44 -19.84 7.11
CA ASN A 148 -7.78 -19.26 7.28
C ASN A 148 -8.74 -19.59 6.12
N PHE A 149 -8.21 -19.90 4.93
CA PHE A 149 -9.00 -20.25 3.76
C PHE A 149 -9.27 -21.76 3.63
N LEU A 150 -8.53 -22.60 4.38
CA LEU A 150 -8.82 -24.02 4.46
C LEU A 150 -10.13 -24.21 5.24
N PRO A 151 -11.11 -24.97 4.68
CA PRO A 151 -12.28 -25.37 5.43
C PRO A 151 -11.81 -26.30 6.56
N TRP A 152 -11.75 -25.75 7.77
CA TRP A 152 -11.69 -26.54 9.00
C TRP A 152 -13.07 -27.17 9.14
N TRP A 153 -13.18 -28.43 8.70
CA TRP A 153 -14.30 -29.33 8.98
C TRP A 153 -14.71 -29.25 10.45
#